data_AF-A0A4Z0PXV0-F1
#
_entry.id   AF-A0A4Z0PXV0-F1
#
_cell.length_a   1.000
_cell.length_b   1.000
_cell.length_c   1.000
_cell.angle_alpha   90.00
_cell.angle_beta   90.00
_cell.angle_gamma   90.00
#
_symmetry.space_group_name_H-M   'P 1'
#
loop_
_entity.id
_entity.type
_entity.pdbx_description
1 polymer ?
#
loop_
_entity_poly.entity_id
_entity_poly.type
_entity_poly.pdbx_seq_one_letter_code
_entity_poly.pdbx_strand_id
1 'polypeptide(L)'
;MNINDLLVPRHPLPRLHEQQVQALLQMPETERAEQAQLLRVGNAAYRYHQLADSHLTEVDFHHWLAGLPPRMRQAMTAAGFAAANSSWAFRRHVLERRDLGYTAFMQQQLSAEDWAFLQQQDAESA
;
A
#
# COMPACT_ATOMS: atom_id res chain seq x y z
N MET A 1 -16.62 -17.01 -14.45
CA MET A 1 -15.29 -16.56 -13.98
C MET A 1 -15.18 -16.84 -12.49
N ASN A 2 -14.04 -17.34 -11.98
CA ASN A 2 -13.84 -17.49 -10.54
C ASN A 2 -13.46 -16.12 -9.96
N ILE A 3 -14.19 -15.67 -8.94
CA ILE A 3 -13.99 -14.34 -8.34
C ILE A 3 -12.60 -14.18 -7.72
N ASN A 4 -11.97 -15.27 -7.28
CA ASN A 4 -10.63 -15.22 -6.72
C ASN A 4 -9.58 -14.88 -7.79
N ASP A 5 -9.82 -15.22 -9.05
CA ASP A 5 -8.90 -14.94 -10.15
C ASP A 5 -8.88 -13.43 -10.45
N LEU A 6 -9.94 -12.69 -10.10
CA LEU A 6 -9.97 -11.23 -10.19
C LEU A 6 -9.12 -10.53 -9.12
N LEU A 7 -8.73 -11.22 -8.05
CA LEU A 7 -8.07 -10.60 -6.89
C LEU A 7 -6.61 -11.06 -6.78
N VAL A 8 -5.86 -10.96 -7.87
CA VAL A 8 -4.42 -11.26 -7.91
C VAL A 8 -3.63 -9.98 -8.25
N PRO A 9 -2.86 -9.40 -7.30
CA PRO A 9 -2.51 -9.96 -6.00
C PRO A 9 -3.63 -9.86 -4.95
N ARG A 10 -3.75 -10.91 -4.13
CA ARG A 10 -4.74 -11.00 -3.05
C ARG A 10 -4.35 -10.15 -1.84
N HIS A 11 -5.32 -9.71 -1.05
CA HIS A 11 -5.01 -9.10 0.24
C HIS A 11 -4.24 -10.10 1.13
N PRO A 12 -3.17 -9.69 1.84
CA PRO A 12 -2.37 -10.64 2.64
C PRO A 12 -3.09 -11.15 3.89
N LEU A 13 -4.02 -10.37 4.44
CA LEU A 13 -4.91 -10.79 5.53
C LEU A 13 -6.12 -11.58 4.99
N PRO A 14 -6.32 -12.87 5.38
CA PRO A 14 -7.39 -13.71 4.84
C PRO A 14 -8.80 -13.13 5.03
N ARG A 15 -9.08 -12.58 6.23
CA ARG A 15 -10.37 -11.96 6.53
C ARG A 15 -10.71 -10.82 5.57
N LEU A 16 -9.73 -9.98 5.22
CA LEU A 16 -9.97 -8.86 4.30
C LEU A 16 -10.10 -9.34 2.85
N HIS A 17 -9.36 -10.38 2.46
CA HIS A 17 -9.56 -11.04 1.16
C HIS A 17 -10.98 -11.61 1.03
N GLU A 18 -11.46 -12.33 2.05
CA GLU A 18 -12.83 -12.86 2.07
C GLU A 18 -13.88 -11.74 1.97
N GLN A 19 -13.68 -10.63 2.67
CA GLN A 19 -14.56 -9.46 2.55
C GLN A 19 -14.57 -8.87 1.13
N GLN A 20 -13.41 -8.77 0.47
CA GLN A 20 -13.30 -8.33 -0.92
C GLN A 20 -14.04 -9.28 -1.87
N VAL A 21 -13.89 -10.59 -1.68
CA VAL A 21 -14.62 -11.62 -2.44
C VAL A 21 -16.14 -11.45 -2.28
N GLN A 22 -16.63 -11.33 -1.05
CA GLN A 22 -18.06 -11.16 -0.79
C GLN A 22 -18.60 -9.85 -1.38
N ALA A 23 -17.84 -8.75 -1.26
CA ALA A 23 -18.22 -7.47 -1.86
C ALA A 23 -18.36 -7.59 -3.39
N LEU A 24 -17.39 -8.19 -4.08
CA LEU A 24 -17.49 -8.37 -5.54
C LEU A 24 -18.64 -9.30 -5.95
N LEU A 25 -18.94 -10.35 -5.18
CA LEU A 25 -20.06 -11.24 -5.46
C LEU A 25 -21.41 -10.53 -5.39
N GLN A 26 -21.53 -9.48 -4.57
CA GLN A 26 -22.73 -8.66 -4.45
C GLN A 26 -22.87 -7.61 -5.57
N MET A 27 -21.82 -7.38 -6.37
CA MET A 27 -21.85 -6.44 -7.49
C MET A 27 -22.36 -7.08 -8.79
N PRO A 28 -22.93 -6.29 -9.71
CA PRO A 28 -23.20 -6.71 -11.09
C PRO A 28 -21.93 -7.22 -11.77
N GLU A 29 -22.02 -8.30 -12.56
CA GLU A 29 -20.85 -8.92 -13.19
C GLU A 29 -20.02 -7.94 -14.03
N THR A 30 -20.69 -7.00 -14.71
CA THR A 30 -20.09 -5.96 -15.55
C THR A 30 -19.21 -4.97 -14.77
N GLU A 31 -19.44 -4.80 -13.47
CA GLU A 31 -18.70 -3.83 -12.62
C GLU A 31 -17.55 -4.49 -11.84
N ARG A 32 -17.55 -5.82 -11.73
CA ARG A 32 -16.60 -6.56 -10.88
C ARG A 32 -15.16 -6.38 -11.32
N ALA A 33 -14.89 -6.34 -12.63
CA ALA A 33 -13.54 -6.26 -13.15
C ALA A 33 -12.86 -4.92 -12.78
N GLU A 34 -13.60 -3.82 -12.94
CA GLU A 34 -13.16 -2.47 -12.59
C GLU A 34 -12.95 -2.33 -11.07
N GLN A 35 -13.93 -2.78 -10.27
CA GLN A 35 -13.78 -2.76 -8.81
C GLN A 35 -12.57 -3.62 -8.36
N ALA A 36 -12.37 -4.78 -8.98
CA ALA A 36 -11.25 -5.65 -8.64
C ALA A 36 -9.90 -5.02 -8.99
N GLN A 37 -9.80 -4.19 -10.04
CA GLN A 37 -8.56 -3.46 -10.37
C GLN A 37 -8.12 -2.53 -9.23
N LEU A 38 -9.05 -1.73 -8.69
CA LEU A 38 -8.80 -0.90 -7.51
C LEU A 38 -8.32 -1.73 -6.32
N LEU A 39 -8.97 -2.87 -6.07
CA LEU A 39 -8.61 -3.78 -4.97
C LEU A 39 -7.23 -4.39 -5.17
N ARG A 40 -6.85 -4.81 -6.39
CA ARG A 40 -5.53 -5.38 -6.69
C ARG A 40 -4.41 -4.38 -6.44
N VAL A 41 -4.59 -3.13 -6.87
CA VAL A 41 -3.62 -2.04 -6.59
C VAL A 41 -3.50 -1.79 -5.09
N GLY A 42 -4.62 -1.67 -4.38
CA GLY A 42 -4.64 -1.51 -2.92
C GLY A 42 -3.99 -2.69 -2.19
N ASN A 43 -4.22 -3.92 -2.65
CA ASN A 43 -3.64 -5.13 -2.08
C ASN A 43 -2.12 -5.17 -2.26
N ALA A 44 -1.61 -4.78 -3.43
CA ALA A 44 -0.18 -4.67 -3.68
C ALA A 44 0.47 -3.60 -2.78
N ALA A 45 -0.14 -2.42 -2.68
CA ALA A 45 0.34 -1.35 -1.81
C ALA A 45 0.35 -1.77 -0.32
N TYR A 46 -0.71 -2.47 0.14
CA TYR A 46 -0.76 -2.99 1.50
C TYR A 46 0.38 -3.98 1.76
N ARG A 47 0.62 -4.91 0.82
CA ARG A 47 1.72 -5.88 0.92
C ARG A 47 3.08 -5.19 1.03
N TYR A 48 3.31 -4.14 0.22
CA TYR A 48 4.52 -3.34 0.33
C TYR A 48 4.69 -2.81 1.76
N HIS A 49 3.67 -2.14 2.30
CA HIS A 49 3.76 -1.58 3.65
C HIS A 49 3.89 -2.64 4.74
N GLN A 50 3.37 -3.85 4.53
CA GLN A 50 3.53 -4.97 5.48
C GLN A 50 4.99 -5.44 5.57
N LEU A 51 5.79 -5.31 4.50
CA LEU A 51 7.23 -5.63 4.54
C LEU A 51 7.99 -4.82 5.60
N ALA A 52 7.47 -3.65 5.99
CA ALA A 52 8.11 -2.80 6.98
C ALA A 52 7.99 -3.33 8.41
N ASP A 53 7.04 -4.23 8.73
CA ASP A 53 6.73 -4.64 10.12
C ASP A 53 7.94 -5.20 10.88
N SER A 54 8.84 -5.90 10.20
CA SER A 54 10.08 -6.46 10.75
C SER A 54 11.25 -5.47 10.81
N HIS A 55 11.04 -4.22 10.39
CA HIS A 55 12.10 -3.24 10.15
C HIS A 55 11.88 -1.91 10.85
N LEU A 56 10.74 -1.69 11.53
CA LEU A 56 10.45 -0.44 12.23
C LEU A 56 11.35 -0.31 13.47
N THR A 57 12.20 0.72 13.48
CA THR A 57 13.10 1.02 14.62
C THR A 57 13.05 2.50 14.98
N GLU A 58 13.40 2.83 16.23
CA GLU A 58 13.55 4.23 16.65
C GLU A 58 14.62 4.98 15.85
N VAL A 59 15.67 4.28 15.41
CA VAL A 59 16.71 4.86 14.54
C VAL A 59 16.13 5.28 13.19
N ASP A 60 15.32 4.42 12.56
CA ASP A 60 14.63 4.76 11.32
C ASP A 60 13.64 5.91 11.54
N PHE A 61 12.95 5.95 12.68
CA PHE A 61 12.02 7.02 13.03
C PHE A 61 12.70 8.37 13.16
N HIS A 62 13.81 8.45 13.91
CA HIS A 62 14.58 9.70 14.01
C HIS A 62 15.17 10.15 12.68
N HIS A 63 15.63 9.21 11.85
CA HIS A 63 16.06 9.55 10.50
C HIS A 63 14.92 10.10 9.64
N TRP A 64 13.74 9.47 9.71
CA TRP A 64 12.55 9.96 9.00
C TRP A 64 12.18 11.38 9.46
N LEU A 65 12.11 11.62 10.78
CA LEU A 65 11.85 12.94 11.35
C LEU A 65 12.82 14.01 10.83
N ALA A 66 14.11 13.67 10.67
CA ALA A 66 15.13 14.60 10.19
C ALA A 66 14.88 15.10 8.75
N GLY A 67 14.15 14.33 7.93
CA GLY A 67 13.74 14.70 6.58
C GLY A 67 12.39 15.43 6.49
N LEU A 68 11.59 15.46 7.57
CA LEU A 68 10.26 16.06 7.54
C LEU A 68 10.29 17.60 7.63
N PRO A 69 9.33 18.31 6.99
CA PRO A 69 9.12 19.74 7.19
C PRO A 69 8.94 20.09 8.67
N PRO A 70 9.39 21.27 9.16
CA PRO A 70 9.45 21.59 10.59
C PRO A 70 8.13 21.35 11.36
N ARG A 71 6.99 21.75 10.79
CA ARG A 71 5.67 21.55 11.41
C ARG A 71 5.31 20.06 11.54
N MET A 72 5.52 19.30 10.47
CA MET A 72 5.24 17.86 10.47
C MET A 72 6.19 17.12 11.42
N ARG A 73 7.48 17.51 11.42
CA ARG A 73 8.47 16.99 12.36
C ARG A 73 8.03 17.20 13.80
N GLN A 74 7.62 18.42 14.17
CA GLN A 74 7.14 18.70 15.52
C GLN A 74 5.93 17.84 15.90
N ALA A 75 4.95 17.72 14.99
CA ALA A 75 3.77 16.90 15.21
C ALA A 75 4.10 15.41 15.38
N MET A 76 4.97 14.86 14.52
CA MET A 76 5.35 13.45 14.57
C MET A 76 6.27 13.14 15.76
N THR A 77 7.17 14.06 16.14
CA THR A 77 7.96 13.94 17.38
C THR A 77 7.05 13.89 18.60
N ALA A 78 6.02 14.76 18.67
CA ALA A 78 5.07 14.77 19.79
C ALA A 78 4.20 13.49 19.84
N ALA A 79 3.82 12.94 18.68
CA ALA A 79 3.07 11.69 18.59
C ALA A 79 3.92 10.46 18.99
N GLY A 80 5.22 10.49 18.71
CA GLY A 80 6.18 9.46 19.10
C GLY A 80 6.22 8.25 18.16
N PHE A 81 7.21 7.38 18.41
CA PHE A 81 7.53 6.23 17.55
C PHE A 81 6.37 5.24 17.41
N ALA A 82 5.70 4.88 18.51
CA ALA A 82 4.60 3.91 18.49
C ALA A 82 3.45 4.36 17.57
N ALA A 83 3.13 5.66 17.58
CA ALA A 83 2.11 6.22 16.69
C ALA A 83 2.57 6.21 15.22
N ALA A 84 3.87 6.40 14.96
CA ALA A 84 4.42 6.39 13.62
C ALA A 84 4.38 5.01 12.94
N ASN A 85 4.32 3.90 13.69
CA ASN A 85 4.32 2.54 13.12
C ASN A 85 3.14 2.24 12.17
N SER A 86 2.05 3.00 12.26
CA SER A 86 0.91 2.93 11.35
C SER A 86 1.00 3.90 10.16
N SER A 87 1.97 4.82 10.15
CA SER A 87 2.17 5.81 9.08
C SER A 87 2.74 5.16 7.82
N TRP A 88 2.02 5.29 6.71
CA TRP A 88 2.45 4.77 5.41
C TRP A 88 3.72 5.45 4.92
N ALA A 89 3.85 6.76 5.17
CA ALA A 89 5.05 7.52 4.84
C ALA A 89 6.28 7.03 5.63
N PHE A 90 6.12 6.74 6.91
CA PHE A 90 7.21 6.20 7.72
C PHE A 90 7.60 4.78 7.27
N ARG A 91 6.62 3.90 7.08
CA ARG A 91 6.85 2.53 6.60
C ARG A 91 7.54 2.52 5.23
N ARG A 92 7.13 3.41 4.31
CA ARG A 92 7.80 3.60 3.02
C ARG A 92 9.24 4.04 3.18
N HIS A 93 9.51 5.02 4.04
CA HIS A 93 10.86 5.50 4.33
C HIS A 93 11.78 4.39 4.87
N VAL A 94 11.27 3.53 5.76
CA VAL A 94 12.02 2.38 6.30
C VAL A 94 12.43 1.40 5.19
N LEU A 95 11.52 1.15 4.24
CA LEU A 95 11.76 0.23 3.11
C LEU A 95 12.73 0.82 2.08
N GLU A 96 12.58 2.10 1.75
CA GLU A 96 13.47 2.79 0.82
C GLU A 96 14.91 2.87 1.36
N ARG A 97 15.09 2.99 2.68
CA ARG A 97 16.41 2.87 3.34
C ARG A 97 17.07 1.49 3.21
N ARG A 98 16.33 0.50 2.73
CA ARG A 98 16.77 -0.89 2.52
C ARG A 98 16.69 -1.27 1.04
N ASP A 99 16.67 -0.27 0.15
CA ASP A 99 16.60 -0.43 -1.30
C ASP A 99 15.35 -1.17 -1.80
N LEU A 100 14.29 -1.20 -0.98
CA LEU A 100 12.98 -1.72 -1.36
C LEU A 100 12.09 -0.54 -1.78
N GLY A 101 12.22 -0.12 -3.04
CA GLY A 101 11.48 1.03 -3.58
C GLY A 101 10.02 0.71 -3.93
N TYR A 102 9.11 1.63 -3.59
CA TYR A 102 7.67 1.48 -3.84
C TYR A 102 7.33 1.22 -5.31
N THR A 103 7.82 2.08 -6.22
CA THR A 103 7.54 2.01 -7.66
C THR A 103 7.98 0.67 -8.25
N ALA A 104 9.23 0.25 -7.99
CA ALA A 104 9.75 -1.01 -8.51
C ALA A 104 8.98 -2.22 -7.95
N PHE A 105 8.64 -2.19 -6.67
CA PHE A 105 7.83 -3.24 -6.06
C PHE A 105 6.45 -3.33 -6.70
N MET A 106 5.74 -2.19 -6.85
CA MET A 106 4.40 -2.15 -7.42
C MET A 106 4.39 -2.65 -8.87
N GLN A 107 5.37 -2.23 -9.69
CA GLN A 107 5.52 -2.71 -11.07
C GLN A 107 5.77 -4.21 -11.16
N GLN A 108 6.48 -4.80 -10.19
CA GLN A 108 6.72 -6.24 -10.13
C GLN A 108 5.49 -7.03 -9.67
N GLN A 109 4.68 -6.46 -8.77
CA GLN A 109 3.52 -7.16 -8.19
C GLN A 109 2.25 -7.08 -9.04
N LEU A 110 2.11 -6.01 -9.84
CA LEU A 110 0.90 -5.76 -10.62
C LEU A 110 1.00 -6.35 -12.03
N SER A 111 -0.18 -6.64 -12.59
CA SER A 111 -0.30 -6.88 -14.04
C SER A 111 0.04 -5.60 -14.81
N ALA A 112 0.34 -5.72 -16.11
CA ALA A 112 0.60 -4.55 -16.95
C ALA A 112 -0.60 -3.58 -16.99
N GLU A 113 -1.82 -4.10 -16.98
CA GLU A 113 -3.06 -3.32 -16.98
C GLU A 113 -3.24 -2.55 -15.66
N ASP A 114 -3.06 -3.22 -14.52
CA ASP A 114 -3.17 -2.57 -13.20
C ASP A 114 -2.05 -1.56 -12.95
N TRP A 115 -0.85 -1.83 -13.48
CA TRP A 115 0.27 -0.88 -13.44
C TRP A 115 -0.06 0.38 -14.26
N ALA A 116 -0.56 0.22 -15.48
CA ALA A 116 -0.97 1.34 -16.32
C ALA A 116 -2.08 2.16 -15.66
N PHE A 117 -3.06 1.49 -15.05
CA PHE A 117 -4.12 2.13 -14.28
C PHE A 117 -3.57 2.99 -13.13
N LEU A 118 -2.65 2.45 -12.32
CA LEU A 118 -2.02 3.19 -11.22
C LEU A 118 -1.28 4.44 -11.74
N GLN A 119 -0.54 4.32 -12.84
CA GLN A 119 0.18 5.45 -13.44
C GLN A 119 -0.76 6.56 -13.93
N GLN A 120 -1.95 6.20 -14.43
CA GLN A 120 -2.96 7.19 -14.84
C GLN A 120 -3.52 7.93 -13.62
N GLN A 121 -3.83 7.22 -12.53
CA GLN A 121 -4.33 7.87 -11.30
C GLN A 121 -3.30 8.81 -10.66
N ASP A 122 -2.02 8.44 -10.67
CA ASP A 122 -0.94 9.28 -10.16
C ASP A 122 -0.78 10.57 -10.99
N ALA A 123 -0.93 10.47 -12.32
CA ALA A 123 -0.86 11.62 -13.22
C ALA A 123 -2.04 12.59 -13.07
N GLU A 124 -3.23 12.08 -12.73
CA GLU A 124 -4.42 12.90 -12.47
C GLU A 124 -4.38 13.59 -11.09
N SER A 125 -3.56 13.08 -10.18
CA SER A 125 -3.41 13.59 -8.80
C SER A 125 -2.22 14.55 -8.61
N ALA A 126 -1.40 14.74 -9.65
CA ALA A 126 -0.17 15.56 -9.65
C ALA A 126 -0.42 16.97 -10.19
#